data_AF-A0AA36HZY9-F1
#
_entry.id   AF-A0AA36HZY9-F1
#
_cell.length_a   1.000
_cell.length_b   1.000
_cell.length_c   1.000
_cell.angle_alpha   90.00
_cell.angle_beta   90.00
_cell.angle_gamma   90.00
#
_symmetry.space_group_name_H-M   'P 1'
#
loop_
_entity.id
_entity.type
_entity.pdbx_description
1 polymer ?
#
loop_
_entity_poly.entity_id
_entity_poly.type
_entity_poly.pdbx_seq_one_letter_code
_entity_poly.pdbx_strand_id
1 'polypeptide(L)'
;MAKNPWLPEPKAQCWVWFRPLGSETSGPRDAAALPHTSAAHEERRRNGLWGHQAYRLAPAVFVGDAEDMVVVKEMRDSKAQLKVRPGLVLDYYEGLLVLEALALSDAQCPWFEHVKDILEKEKLQRNLSPSLYVSKKLLTAAVTGPQFVTREGQVVAHRRAPLRADGPQEVEAPPGWYQVDRLLEYLPPWEAFVHPKCGLYQDYYLVQWAPPHAMDSYADTPQGCEQFPHATWEPDECLPDELDALRISAKKRWLEAQREKEKDGGNPRKFVRSVGEEVKADRKRLVEEVPAARKLAKVYNLDLHRHMKHGLREALHTELTEGDKHRIQTGWPKRQSEYPPSFGPAMPPGFCWDSCRCMEDWHTGPQTDEGKSWLDHVLRDQKLKAAIESFKTQQFLQVRGKVTNQGYFQPLTVAPRDPRQEERRLCQQVAKMVQKAMDAAVNPLPLAAATDEDAGDLLQSLGILEDEEERSEIEKETGGPFEPIAFQKVCGPDWMQVDACSGKISTIASQTPRAFKVETLSMHVDFLGAVEQHRKRIALQIGPEKTPVPDNLPAWTGQIMDKVRATPLVIFPAEGFIKQVYDTETRALHKKVTLAAWLRTMKQVYLVSRAAACNAALRPQG
;
A
#
# COMPACT_ATOMS: atom_id res chain seq x y z
N MET A 1 -11.92 30.59 -12.71
CA MET A 1 -12.29 29.31 -12.09
C MET A 1 -13.75 29.04 -12.41
N ALA A 2 -14.12 27.80 -12.74
CA ALA A 2 -15.53 27.44 -12.90
C ALA A 2 -16.25 27.63 -11.56
N LYS A 3 -17.43 28.27 -11.58
CA LYS A 3 -18.26 28.46 -10.38
C LYS A 3 -18.59 27.09 -9.80
N ASN A 4 -18.35 26.88 -8.50
CA ASN A 4 -18.72 25.64 -7.83
C ASN A 4 -20.24 25.47 -7.90
N PRO A 5 -20.77 24.45 -8.61
CA PRO A 5 -22.21 24.30 -8.85
C PRO A 5 -22.99 23.90 -7.58
N TRP A 6 -22.28 23.60 -6.50
CA TRP A 6 -22.85 23.21 -5.20
C TRP A 6 -22.99 24.38 -4.22
N LEU A 7 -22.42 25.54 -4.54
CA LEU A 7 -22.58 26.72 -3.70
C LEU A 7 -23.91 27.42 -4.00
N PRO A 8 -24.60 27.93 -2.95
CA PRO A 8 -25.80 28.74 -3.13
C PRO A 8 -25.55 29.99 -3.98
N GLU A 9 -26.62 30.58 -4.51
CA GLU A 9 -26.51 31.89 -5.14
C GLU A 9 -26.23 33.00 -4.10
N PRO A 10 -25.53 34.10 -4.47
CA PRO A 10 -25.33 35.23 -3.57
C PRO A 10 -26.66 35.73 -2.97
N LYS A 11 -26.66 35.96 -1.67
CA LYS A 11 -27.81 36.32 -0.82
C LYS A 11 -28.82 35.19 -0.57
N ALA A 12 -28.60 33.98 -1.10
CA ALA A 12 -29.42 32.83 -0.76
C ALA A 12 -29.16 32.41 0.70
N GLN A 13 -30.20 31.86 1.34
CA GLN A 13 -30.07 31.21 2.63
C GLN A 13 -29.27 29.92 2.47
N CYS A 14 -28.49 29.57 3.48
CA CYS A 14 -27.66 28.38 3.51
C CYS A 14 -27.44 27.91 4.94
N TRP A 15 -26.74 26.80 5.11
CA TRP A 15 -26.30 26.34 6.42
C TRP A 15 -24.79 26.28 6.49
N VAL A 16 -24.25 26.43 7.69
CA VAL A 16 -22.81 26.33 7.94
C VAL A 16 -22.58 25.37 9.10
N TRP A 17 -21.58 24.50 8.97
CA TRP A 17 -21.18 23.57 10.03
C TRP A 17 -20.31 24.23 11.10
N PHE A 18 -20.66 24.01 12.37
CA PHE A 18 -19.95 24.51 13.54
C PHE A 18 -19.67 23.40 14.56
N ARG A 19 -18.77 23.68 15.49
CA ARG A 19 -18.65 22.92 16.75
C ARG A 19 -19.92 23.03 17.62
N PRO A 20 -20.20 22.04 18.47
CA PRO A 20 -21.34 22.06 19.38
C PRO A 20 -21.27 23.27 20.32
N LEU A 21 -22.43 23.71 20.80
CA LEU A 21 -22.51 24.79 21.79
C LEU A 21 -21.83 24.33 23.10
N GLY A 22 -21.06 25.22 23.73
CA GLY A 22 -20.32 24.92 24.97
C GLY A 22 -18.87 24.43 24.76
N SER A 23 -18.43 24.24 23.51
CA SER A 23 -17.01 24.06 23.19
C SER A 23 -16.24 25.36 23.46
N GLU A 24 -15.06 25.28 24.10
CA GLU A 24 -14.16 26.43 24.35
C GLU A 24 -13.80 27.21 23.07
N THR A 25 -13.95 26.57 21.92
CA THR A 25 -13.63 27.12 20.61
C THR A 25 -14.86 27.05 19.70
N SER A 26 -15.72 28.06 19.79
CA SER A 26 -16.87 28.20 18.89
C SER A 26 -16.38 28.62 17.49
N GLY A 27 -16.14 27.64 16.63
CA GLY A 27 -15.65 27.88 15.28
C GLY A 27 -16.29 26.94 14.25
N PRO A 28 -16.26 27.32 12.96
CA PRO A 28 -16.62 26.45 11.87
C PRO A 28 -15.81 25.15 11.92
N ARG A 29 -16.47 24.01 11.68
CA ARG A 29 -15.81 22.70 11.69
C ARG A 29 -16.48 21.77 10.70
N ASP A 30 -15.66 21.05 9.98
CA ASP A 30 -16.08 20.17 8.91
C ASP A 30 -16.68 18.87 9.46
N ALA A 31 -17.98 18.67 9.19
CA ALA A 31 -18.72 17.47 9.60
C ALA A 31 -18.36 16.22 8.78
N ALA A 32 -17.67 16.39 7.65
CA ALA A 32 -17.15 15.30 6.83
C ALA A 32 -15.72 14.90 7.24
N ALA A 33 -15.01 15.71 8.02
CA ALA A 33 -13.60 15.46 8.34
C ALA A 33 -13.39 14.39 9.42
N LEU A 34 -12.59 13.38 9.08
CA LEU A 34 -12.07 12.41 10.03
C LEU A 34 -11.09 13.05 11.04
N PRO A 35 -10.97 12.50 12.26
CA PRO A 35 -9.88 12.85 13.17
C PRO A 35 -8.52 12.57 12.53
N HIS A 36 -7.58 13.51 12.64
CA HIS A 36 -6.23 13.38 12.03
C HIS A 36 -5.37 12.28 12.67
N THR A 37 -5.75 11.76 13.84
CA THR A 37 -5.01 10.72 14.55
C THR A 37 -5.95 9.68 15.12
N SER A 38 -5.49 8.43 15.22
CA SER A 38 -6.24 7.34 15.86
C SER A 38 -6.59 7.67 17.32
N ALA A 39 -5.68 8.33 18.06
CA ALA A 39 -5.95 8.77 19.42
C ALA A 39 -7.12 9.76 19.51
N ALA A 40 -7.18 10.75 18.61
CA ALA A 40 -8.29 11.70 18.55
C ALA A 40 -9.61 11.02 18.14
N HIS A 41 -9.54 9.96 17.33
CA HIS A 41 -10.70 9.15 16.98
C HIS A 41 -11.25 8.37 18.17
N GLU A 42 -10.39 7.65 18.89
CA GLU A 42 -10.80 6.92 20.10
C GLU A 42 -11.29 7.85 21.21
N GLU A 43 -10.69 9.04 21.35
CA GLU A 43 -11.17 10.06 22.29
C GLU A 43 -12.58 10.54 21.93
N ARG A 44 -12.84 10.85 20.64
CA ARG A 44 -14.18 11.23 20.18
C ARG A 44 -15.19 10.11 20.46
N ARG A 45 -14.84 8.87 20.13
CA ARG A 45 -15.70 7.69 20.37
C ARG A 45 -16.01 7.53 21.85
N ARG A 46 -15.00 7.62 22.73
CA ARG A 46 -15.16 7.51 24.19
C ARG A 46 -16.07 8.59 24.75
N ASN A 47 -16.00 9.80 24.19
CA ASN A 47 -16.81 10.94 24.62
C ASN A 47 -18.17 11.03 23.91
N GLY A 48 -18.53 10.05 23.07
CA GLY A 48 -19.76 10.09 22.27
C GLY A 48 -19.79 11.19 21.21
N LEU A 49 -18.68 11.87 20.95
CA LEU A 49 -18.59 12.99 20.01
C LEU A 49 -18.56 12.48 18.55
N TRP A 50 -19.71 11.97 18.11
CA TRP A 50 -19.94 11.43 16.78
C TRP A 50 -21.20 12.03 16.16
N GLY A 51 -21.17 12.30 14.85
CA GLY A 51 -22.30 12.92 14.13
C GLY A 51 -22.81 14.20 14.78
N HIS A 52 -24.11 14.25 15.02
CA HIS A 52 -24.81 15.38 15.61
C HIS A 52 -24.35 15.78 17.01
N GLN A 53 -23.61 14.92 17.72
CA GLN A 53 -23.02 15.29 19.01
C GLN A 53 -21.70 16.06 18.84
N ALA A 54 -21.01 15.90 17.71
CA ALA A 54 -19.73 16.56 17.41
C ALA A 54 -19.86 17.82 16.55
N TYR A 55 -21.01 18.03 15.91
CA TYR A 55 -21.22 19.11 14.95
C TYR A 55 -22.65 19.65 15.05
N ARG A 56 -22.81 20.95 14.77
CA ARG A 56 -24.12 21.60 14.66
C ARG A 56 -24.25 22.39 13.36
N LEU A 57 -25.49 22.55 12.91
CA LEU A 57 -25.81 23.48 11.82
C LEU A 57 -26.21 24.85 12.38
N ALA A 58 -25.76 25.90 11.72
CA ALA A 58 -26.22 27.26 11.96
C ALA A 58 -26.79 27.87 10.66
N PRO A 59 -27.98 28.53 10.72
CA PRO A 59 -28.55 29.20 9.56
C PRO A 59 -27.72 30.44 9.20
N ALA A 60 -27.41 30.60 7.92
CA ALA A 60 -26.60 31.67 7.40
C ALA A 60 -27.12 32.19 6.05
N VAL A 61 -26.58 33.31 5.60
CA VAL A 61 -26.78 33.86 4.26
C VAL A 61 -25.46 33.82 3.52
N PHE A 62 -25.45 33.19 2.34
CA PHE A 62 -24.28 33.16 1.47
C PHE A 62 -24.04 34.55 0.89
N VAL A 63 -22.86 35.15 1.10
CA VAL A 63 -22.55 36.49 0.63
C VAL A 63 -21.87 36.45 -0.74
N GLY A 64 -20.90 35.53 -0.91
CA GLY A 64 -20.18 35.34 -2.16
C GLY A 64 -18.88 34.56 -1.98
N ASP A 65 -18.19 34.34 -3.10
CA ASP A 65 -16.89 33.67 -3.14
C ASP A 65 -15.76 34.63 -2.73
N ALA A 66 -14.73 34.11 -2.06
CA ALA A 66 -13.52 34.83 -1.66
C ALA A 66 -12.29 33.93 -1.82
N GLU A 67 -11.72 33.91 -3.03
CA GLU A 67 -10.56 33.08 -3.40
C GLU A 67 -10.81 31.57 -3.21
N ASP A 68 -10.16 30.96 -2.21
CA ASP A 68 -10.30 29.54 -1.81
C ASP A 68 -11.37 29.33 -0.72
N MET A 69 -11.97 30.42 -0.25
CA MET A 69 -12.97 30.47 0.82
C MET A 69 -14.28 31.07 0.30
N VAL A 70 -15.32 30.98 1.12
CA VAL A 70 -16.61 31.64 0.89
C VAL A 70 -16.98 32.50 2.09
N VAL A 71 -17.66 33.60 1.82
CA VAL A 71 -18.12 34.52 2.85
C VAL A 71 -19.58 34.23 3.16
N VAL A 72 -19.87 33.98 4.43
CA VAL A 72 -21.22 33.72 4.94
C VAL A 72 -21.53 34.68 6.09
N LYS A 73 -22.80 35.02 6.24
CA LYS A 73 -23.29 35.85 7.34
C LYS A 73 -24.24 35.02 8.20
N GLU A 74 -23.86 34.70 9.43
CA GLU A 74 -24.73 33.96 10.35
C GLU A 74 -25.98 34.79 10.67
N MET A 75 -27.16 34.16 10.66
CA MET A 75 -28.42 34.90 10.88
C MET A 75 -28.61 35.36 12.32
N ARG A 76 -28.00 34.67 13.30
CA ARG A 76 -28.12 35.00 14.73
C ARG A 76 -27.20 36.15 15.15
N ASP A 77 -25.97 36.17 14.63
CA ASP A 77 -25.02 37.23 14.89
C ASP A 77 -24.93 38.17 13.68
N SER A 78 -25.87 39.12 13.65
CA SER A 78 -26.13 40.00 12.52
C SER A 78 -24.95 40.88 12.05
N LYS A 79 -23.82 40.92 12.77
CA LYS A 79 -22.70 41.81 12.46
C LYS A 79 -21.44 41.11 11.93
N ALA A 80 -21.23 39.83 12.19
CA ALA A 80 -20.00 39.14 11.76
C ALA A 80 -20.18 38.45 10.39
N GLN A 81 -19.32 38.80 9.44
CA GLN A 81 -19.09 37.97 8.25
C GLN A 81 -18.01 36.95 8.57
N LEU A 82 -18.27 35.70 8.22
CA LEU A 82 -17.35 34.57 8.44
C LEU A 82 -16.78 34.12 7.10
N LYS A 83 -15.47 33.91 7.04
CA LYS A 83 -14.81 33.23 5.93
C LYS A 83 -14.72 31.75 6.28
N VAL A 84 -15.34 30.89 5.47
CA VAL A 84 -15.36 29.44 5.65
C VAL A 84 -14.97 28.73 4.37
N ARG A 85 -14.48 27.48 4.47
CA ARG A 85 -14.24 26.63 3.29
C ARG A 85 -15.56 26.32 2.58
N PRO A 86 -15.58 26.19 1.25
CA PRO A 86 -16.79 25.87 0.48
C PRO A 86 -17.55 24.64 1.01
N GLY A 87 -16.85 23.58 1.41
CA GLY A 87 -17.49 22.36 1.91
C GLY A 87 -18.12 22.45 3.30
N LEU A 88 -17.92 23.57 4.02
CA LEU A 88 -18.62 23.84 5.27
C LEU A 88 -20.02 24.42 5.03
N VAL A 89 -20.33 24.82 3.79
CA VAL A 89 -21.61 25.42 3.42
C VAL A 89 -22.50 24.36 2.79
N LEU A 90 -23.73 24.24 3.29
CA LEU A 90 -24.76 23.40 2.70
C LEU A 90 -25.85 24.25 2.04
N ASP A 91 -26.42 23.69 0.97
CA ASP A 91 -27.65 24.22 0.40
C ASP A 91 -28.77 24.24 1.46
N TYR A 92 -29.64 25.25 1.40
CA TYR A 92 -30.69 25.43 2.39
C TYR A 92 -31.61 24.21 2.51
N TYR A 93 -31.98 23.61 1.36
CA TYR A 93 -32.86 22.44 1.35
C TYR A 93 -32.17 21.23 1.95
N GLU A 94 -30.87 21.06 1.66
CA GLU A 94 -30.09 19.94 2.18
C GLU A 94 -29.91 20.00 3.70
N GLY A 95 -29.72 21.20 4.26
CA GLY A 95 -29.71 21.36 5.72
C GLY A 95 -31.07 21.07 6.36
N LEU A 96 -32.20 21.36 5.70
CA LEU A 96 -33.52 20.94 6.19
C LEU A 96 -33.67 19.42 6.24
N LEU A 97 -33.06 18.68 5.29
CA LEU A 97 -33.04 17.21 5.32
C LEU A 97 -32.22 16.68 6.51
N VAL A 98 -31.13 17.37 6.90
CA VAL A 98 -30.39 17.04 8.14
C VAL A 98 -31.26 17.26 9.37
N LEU A 99 -31.96 18.38 9.45
CA LEU A 99 -32.87 18.66 10.56
C LEU A 99 -34.02 17.66 10.63
N GLU A 100 -34.56 17.25 9.49
CA GLU A 100 -35.59 16.21 9.42
C GLU A 100 -35.07 14.85 9.87
N ALA A 101 -33.87 14.45 9.44
CA ALA A 101 -33.23 13.21 9.88
C ALA A 101 -32.99 13.20 11.41
N LEU A 102 -32.60 14.35 11.98
CA LEU A 102 -32.46 14.52 13.42
C LEU A 102 -33.81 14.39 14.15
N ALA A 103 -34.85 15.03 13.62
CA ALA A 103 -36.19 14.98 14.20
C ALA A 103 -36.79 13.56 14.21
N LEU A 104 -36.40 12.72 13.24
CA LEU A 104 -36.82 11.32 13.14
C LEU A 104 -35.95 10.37 13.96
N SER A 105 -34.75 10.81 14.38
CA SER A 105 -33.87 9.99 15.19
C SER A 105 -34.27 10.04 16.67
N ASP A 106 -34.14 8.93 17.38
CA ASP A 106 -34.33 8.89 18.85
C ASP A 106 -33.17 9.55 19.62
N ALA A 107 -32.17 10.10 18.91
CA ALA A 107 -30.96 10.64 19.51
C ALA A 107 -31.19 12.05 20.08
N GLN A 108 -30.77 12.24 21.33
CA GLN A 108 -30.85 13.56 21.97
C GLN A 108 -29.83 14.52 21.36
N CYS A 109 -30.32 15.58 20.72
CA CYS A 109 -29.49 16.59 20.06
C CYS A 109 -29.77 17.98 20.66
N PRO A 110 -28.98 18.46 21.65
CA PRO A 110 -29.30 19.69 22.38
C PRO A 110 -29.42 20.95 21.51
N TRP A 111 -28.64 21.03 20.42
CA TRP A 111 -28.68 22.19 19.54
C TRP A 111 -29.84 22.14 18.53
N PHE A 112 -30.46 20.98 18.31
CA PHE A 112 -31.60 20.82 17.40
C PHE A 112 -32.80 21.62 17.87
N GLU A 113 -33.07 21.67 19.19
CA GLU A 113 -34.17 22.45 19.76
C GLU A 113 -34.09 23.94 19.41
N HIS A 114 -32.88 24.46 19.15
CA HIS A 114 -32.71 25.85 18.74
C HIS A 114 -33.11 26.13 17.29
N VAL A 115 -33.19 25.11 16.42
CA VAL A 115 -33.47 25.26 14.99
C VAL A 115 -34.71 24.47 14.56
N LYS A 116 -35.39 23.84 15.51
CA LYS A 116 -36.59 23.02 15.32
C LYS A 116 -37.77 23.84 14.79
N ASP A 117 -37.92 25.05 15.29
CA ASP A 117 -38.91 26.04 14.84
C ASP A 117 -38.76 26.38 13.34
N ILE A 118 -37.52 26.46 12.86
CA ILE A 118 -37.22 26.66 11.43
C ILE A 118 -37.72 25.46 10.62
N LEU A 119 -37.42 24.23 11.05
CA LEU A 119 -37.88 23.02 10.37
C LEU A 119 -39.41 22.93 10.34
N GLU A 120 -40.08 23.14 11.47
CA GLU A 120 -41.55 23.09 11.56
C GLU A 120 -42.20 24.13 10.64
N LYS A 121 -41.70 25.36 10.64
CA LYS A 121 -42.17 26.42 9.73
C LYS A 121 -41.97 26.05 8.27
N GLU A 122 -40.81 25.50 7.91
CA GLU A 122 -40.53 25.10 6.52
C GLU A 122 -41.36 23.91 6.08
N LYS A 123 -41.62 22.92 6.95
CA LYS A 123 -42.53 21.79 6.64
C LYS A 123 -43.97 22.25 6.36
N LEU A 124 -44.42 23.35 6.98
CA LEU A 124 -45.72 23.95 6.67
C LEU A 124 -45.75 24.66 5.31
N GLN A 125 -44.60 25.17 4.85
CA GLN A 125 -44.49 25.93 3.61
C GLN A 125 -44.11 25.06 2.40
N ARG A 126 -43.39 23.96 2.63
CA ARG A 126 -42.74 23.16 1.60
C ARG A 126 -42.84 21.68 1.93
N ASN A 127 -43.04 20.87 0.90
CA ASN A 127 -42.92 19.43 1.03
C ASN A 127 -41.43 19.02 0.94
N LEU A 128 -40.86 18.59 2.06
CA LEU A 128 -39.52 18.03 2.10
C LEU A 128 -39.56 16.60 1.56
N SER A 129 -38.82 16.34 0.47
CA SER A 129 -38.75 15.06 -0.21
C SER A 129 -37.28 14.71 -0.40
N PRO A 130 -36.72 13.88 0.50
CA PRO A 130 -35.40 13.30 0.33
C PRO A 130 -35.22 12.64 -1.05
N SER A 131 -36.25 11.94 -1.54
CA SER A 131 -36.17 11.24 -2.83
C SER A 131 -36.01 12.20 -4.01
N LEU A 132 -36.70 13.35 -3.99
CA LEU A 132 -36.58 14.39 -5.00
C LEU A 132 -35.19 15.01 -5.01
N TYR A 133 -34.61 15.25 -3.82
CA TYR A 133 -33.28 15.83 -3.70
C TYR A 133 -32.21 14.87 -4.24
N VAL A 134 -32.21 13.61 -3.81
CA VAL A 134 -31.26 12.61 -4.35
C VAL A 134 -31.42 12.49 -5.86
N SER A 135 -32.65 12.39 -6.37
CA SER A 135 -32.91 12.29 -7.81
C SER A 135 -32.33 13.45 -8.62
N LYS A 136 -32.40 14.67 -8.10
CA LYS A 136 -32.01 15.90 -8.84
C LYS A 136 -30.56 16.29 -8.63
N LYS A 137 -30.00 16.02 -7.45
CA LYS A 137 -28.71 16.57 -7.02
C LYS A 137 -27.66 15.50 -6.74
N LEU A 138 -28.03 14.36 -6.16
CA LEU A 138 -27.05 13.36 -5.71
C LEU A 138 -27.00 12.08 -6.55
N LEU A 139 -27.88 11.90 -7.53
CA LEU A 139 -27.91 10.66 -8.32
C LEU A 139 -26.61 10.46 -9.11
N THR A 140 -26.05 11.54 -9.65
CA THR A 140 -24.83 11.55 -10.46
C THR A 140 -23.68 12.29 -9.77
N ALA A 141 -23.78 12.52 -8.46
CA ALA A 141 -22.75 13.15 -7.66
C ALA A 141 -22.57 12.40 -6.35
N ALA A 142 -21.34 12.29 -5.85
CA ALA A 142 -21.09 11.77 -4.51
C ALA A 142 -20.71 12.91 -3.56
N VAL A 143 -21.20 12.83 -2.32
CA VAL A 143 -20.74 13.68 -1.21
C VAL A 143 -19.60 12.94 -0.49
N THR A 144 -18.39 13.47 -0.64
CA THR A 144 -17.15 12.88 -0.13
C THR A 144 -16.66 13.60 1.11
N GLY A 145 -15.54 13.14 1.68
CA GLY A 145 -14.82 13.89 2.69
C GLY A 145 -14.04 15.08 2.16
N PRO A 146 -13.22 15.71 3.02
CA PRO A 146 -12.46 16.92 2.68
C PRO A 146 -11.45 16.69 1.55
N GLN A 147 -11.02 15.44 1.36
CA GLN A 147 -10.03 15.07 0.36
C GLN A 147 -10.33 13.67 -0.17
N PHE A 148 -10.67 13.59 -1.46
CA PHE A 148 -10.81 12.37 -2.23
C PHE A 148 -9.78 12.37 -3.36
N VAL A 149 -9.07 11.27 -3.58
CA VAL A 149 -8.10 11.15 -4.67
C VAL A 149 -8.64 10.16 -5.69
N THR A 150 -8.91 10.62 -6.92
CA THR A 150 -9.36 9.74 -8.01
C THR A 150 -8.23 8.84 -8.49
N ARG A 151 -8.55 7.78 -9.24
CA ARG A 151 -7.54 6.92 -9.89
C ARG A 151 -6.52 7.70 -10.73
N GLU A 152 -6.93 8.81 -11.35
CA GLU A 152 -6.05 9.70 -12.12
C GLU A 152 -5.17 10.62 -11.25
N GLY A 153 -5.23 10.49 -9.92
CA GLY A 153 -4.51 11.32 -8.98
C GLY A 153 -5.12 12.70 -8.75
N GLN A 154 -6.34 12.95 -9.26
CA GLN A 154 -7.02 14.23 -9.07
C GLN A 154 -7.58 14.32 -7.65
N VAL A 155 -7.26 15.41 -6.95
CA VAL A 155 -7.84 15.71 -5.64
C VAL A 155 -9.18 16.42 -5.81
N VAL A 156 -10.24 15.85 -5.26
CA VAL A 156 -11.59 16.39 -5.19
C VAL A 156 -11.97 16.60 -3.73
N ALA A 157 -12.65 17.70 -3.40
CA ALA A 157 -13.02 18.02 -2.03
C ALA A 157 -14.54 18.10 -1.89
N HIS A 158 -15.08 17.40 -0.89
CA HIS A 158 -16.48 17.36 -0.45
C HIS A 158 -17.52 16.84 -1.43
N ARG A 159 -17.37 17.08 -2.74
CA ARG A 159 -18.32 16.60 -3.76
C ARG A 159 -17.62 16.25 -5.05
N ARG A 160 -17.90 15.05 -5.56
CA ARG A 160 -17.41 14.54 -6.83
C ARG A 160 -18.55 14.40 -7.83
N ALA A 161 -18.41 15.00 -9.00
CA ALA A 161 -19.38 14.91 -10.07
C ALA A 161 -18.73 15.15 -11.46
N PRO A 162 -19.25 14.53 -12.54
CA PRO A 162 -20.26 13.47 -12.51
C PRO A 162 -19.67 12.12 -12.08
N LEU A 163 -20.47 11.28 -11.45
CA LEU A 163 -20.17 9.85 -11.30
C LEU A 163 -20.21 9.17 -12.68
N ARG A 164 -19.24 8.29 -12.95
CA ARG A 164 -19.15 7.56 -14.22
C ARG A 164 -20.28 6.51 -14.28
N ALA A 165 -21.15 6.63 -15.28
CA ALA A 165 -22.23 5.67 -15.50
C ALA A 165 -21.77 4.44 -16.30
N ASP A 166 -20.58 4.51 -16.90
CA ASP A 166 -19.99 3.41 -17.63
C ASP A 166 -19.84 2.22 -16.67
N GLY A 167 -20.40 1.07 -17.07
CA GLY A 167 -20.49 -0.11 -16.22
C GLY A 167 -19.11 -0.54 -15.69
N PRO A 168 -19.08 -1.29 -14.59
CA PRO A 168 -17.82 -1.77 -14.05
C PRO A 168 -17.11 -2.55 -15.16
N GLN A 169 -16.00 -2.00 -15.68
CA GLN A 169 -15.00 -2.90 -16.23
C GLN A 169 -14.66 -3.83 -15.07
N GLU A 170 -14.64 -5.14 -15.29
CA GLU A 170 -14.05 -6.09 -14.35
C GLU A 170 -12.57 -5.72 -14.22
N VAL A 171 -12.29 -4.70 -13.40
CA VAL A 171 -10.94 -4.31 -13.09
C VAL A 171 -10.52 -5.34 -12.06
N GLU A 172 -9.76 -6.34 -12.51
CA GLU A 172 -9.02 -7.20 -11.60
C GLU A 172 -8.23 -6.27 -10.66
N ALA A 173 -8.66 -6.21 -9.40
CA ALA A 173 -7.96 -5.42 -8.40
C ALA A 173 -6.50 -5.93 -8.36
N PRO A 174 -5.51 -5.05 -8.31
CA PRO A 174 -4.12 -5.47 -8.21
C PRO A 174 -3.94 -6.48 -7.08
N PRO A 175 -3.05 -7.49 -7.22
CA PRO A 175 -2.81 -8.48 -6.18
C PRO A 175 -2.55 -7.81 -4.81
N GLY A 176 -3.33 -8.18 -3.80
CA GLY A 176 -3.23 -7.62 -2.43
C GLY A 176 -4.21 -6.50 -2.10
N TRP A 177 -5.00 -6.01 -3.06
CA TRP A 177 -6.08 -5.04 -2.81
C TRP A 177 -7.39 -5.75 -2.45
N TYR A 178 -8.20 -5.09 -1.62
CA TYR A 178 -9.55 -5.58 -1.33
C TYR A 178 -10.43 -5.46 -2.58
N GLN A 179 -11.34 -6.43 -2.75
CA GLN A 179 -12.34 -6.41 -3.81
C GLN A 179 -13.72 -6.20 -3.19
N VAL A 180 -14.54 -5.40 -3.85
CA VAL A 180 -15.94 -5.15 -3.45
C VAL A 180 -16.83 -6.05 -4.31
N ASP A 181 -17.60 -6.92 -3.66
CA ASP A 181 -18.58 -7.79 -4.35
C ASP A 181 -19.78 -6.96 -4.82
N ARG A 182 -20.39 -6.23 -3.87
CA ARG A 182 -21.54 -5.36 -4.14
C ARG A 182 -21.73 -4.29 -3.07
N LEU A 183 -22.48 -3.25 -3.42
CA LEU A 183 -23.00 -2.28 -2.47
C LEU A 183 -24.43 -2.68 -2.12
N LEU A 184 -24.69 -3.10 -0.88
CA LEU A 184 -26.00 -3.60 -0.46
C LEU A 184 -26.99 -2.48 -0.22
N GLU A 185 -26.57 -1.45 0.50
CA GLU A 185 -27.38 -0.30 0.89
C GLU A 185 -26.62 1.01 0.64
N TYR A 186 -27.37 2.10 0.57
CA TYR A 186 -26.86 3.47 0.46
C TYR A 186 -27.52 4.32 1.53
N LEU A 187 -26.73 5.16 2.19
CA LEU A 187 -27.20 6.21 3.09
C LEU A 187 -26.79 7.57 2.52
N PRO A 188 -27.74 8.48 2.25
CA PRO A 188 -27.42 9.86 1.92
C PRO A 188 -26.79 10.57 3.14
N PRO A 189 -26.15 11.74 2.94
CA PRO A 189 -25.30 12.35 3.97
C PRO A 189 -26.05 12.74 5.25
N TRP A 190 -27.31 13.14 5.13
CA TRP A 190 -28.14 13.49 6.28
C TRP A 190 -28.55 12.27 7.11
N GLU A 191 -28.79 11.11 6.48
CA GLU A 191 -29.06 9.85 7.19
C GLU A 191 -27.78 9.29 7.80
N ALA A 192 -26.66 9.32 7.05
CA ALA A 192 -25.35 8.91 7.55
C ALA A 192 -24.92 9.72 8.78
N PHE A 193 -25.17 11.02 8.79
CA PHE A 193 -24.83 11.92 9.90
C PHE A 193 -25.52 11.56 11.23
N VAL A 194 -26.73 11.03 11.18
CA VAL A 194 -27.47 10.58 12.37
C VAL A 194 -27.32 9.07 12.64
N HIS A 195 -26.75 8.32 11.70
CA HIS A 195 -26.57 6.89 11.83
C HIS A 195 -25.51 6.56 12.91
N PRO A 196 -25.80 5.63 13.84
CA PRO A 196 -24.93 5.36 14.99
C PRO A 196 -23.54 4.83 14.60
N LYS A 197 -23.41 4.19 13.42
CA LYS A 197 -22.14 3.63 12.95
C LYS A 197 -21.40 4.50 11.93
N CYS A 198 -22.07 5.49 11.30
CA CYS A 198 -21.47 6.29 10.22
C CYS A 198 -21.05 7.67 10.74
N GLY A 199 -22.01 8.49 11.15
CA GLY A 199 -21.84 9.77 11.87
C GLY A 199 -20.92 10.82 11.24
N LEU A 200 -20.51 10.65 9.98
CA LEU A 200 -19.91 11.70 9.17
C LEU A 200 -20.92 12.18 8.14
N TYR A 201 -20.82 13.46 7.78
CA TYR A 201 -21.65 14.04 6.72
C TYR A 201 -21.06 13.71 5.33
N GLN A 202 -21.22 12.47 4.89
CA GLN A 202 -20.80 11.97 3.58
C GLN A 202 -21.80 10.91 3.08
N ASP A 203 -21.76 10.58 1.80
CA ASP A 203 -22.45 9.39 1.29
C ASP A 203 -21.82 8.14 1.93
N TYR A 204 -22.65 7.21 2.39
CA TYR A 204 -22.19 5.92 2.92
C TYR A 204 -22.80 4.78 2.15
N TYR A 205 -22.05 3.69 2.03
CA TYR A 205 -22.47 2.47 1.39
C TYR A 205 -22.24 1.29 2.31
N LEU A 206 -23.19 0.35 2.35
CA LEU A 206 -23.00 -0.93 3.02
C LEU A 206 -22.30 -1.87 2.05
N VAL A 207 -21.00 -2.04 2.23
CA VAL A 207 -20.11 -2.74 1.30
C VAL A 207 -20.04 -4.20 1.68
N GLN A 208 -20.45 -5.08 0.77
CA GLN A 208 -20.14 -6.49 0.88
C GLN A 208 -18.79 -6.76 0.22
N TRP A 209 -17.84 -7.24 1.00
CA TRP A 209 -16.50 -7.55 0.53
C TRP A 209 -16.50 -8.84 -0.29
N ALA A 210 -15.65 -8.91 -1.31
CA ALA A 210 -15.41 -10.12 -2.09
C ALA A 210 -14.35 -11.00 -1.40
N PRO A 211 -14.16 -12.27 -1.83
CA PRO A 211 -13.16 -13.16 -1.26
C PRO A 211 -11.74 -12.54 -1.29
N PRO A 212 -10.90 -12.81 -0.27
CA PRO A 212 -11.15 -13.68 0.88
C PRO A 212 -12.03 -13.06 1.99
N HIS A 213 -12.18 -11.73 1.98
CA HIS A 213 -12.86 -10.96 3.03
C HIS A 213 -14.36 -11.19 3.13
N ALA A 214 -14.99 -11.72 2.08
CA ALA A 214 -16.39 -12.18 2.09
C ALA A 214 -16.70 -13.22 3.17
N MET A 215 -15.68 -13.93 3.67
CA MET A 215 -15.84 -15.03 4.63
C MET A 215 -15.84 -14.58 6.08
N ASP A 216 -15.32 -13.38 6.36
CA ASP A 216 -15.23 -12.85 7.71
C ASP A 216 -16.58 -12.25 8.15
N SER A 217 -16.90 -12.39 9.42
CA SER A 217 -18.05 -11.71 10.03
C SER A 217 -17.58 -10.40 10.65
N TYR A 218 -18.06 -9.29 10.11
CA TYR A 218 -17.86 -7.93 10.58
C TYR A 218 -18.99 -7.43 11.48
N ALA A 219 -20.03 -8.22 11.78
CA ALA A 219 -21.20 -7.76 12.55
C ALA A 219 -20.84 -7.01 13.84
N ASP A 220 -19.81 -7.49 14.55
CA ASP A 220 -19.34 -6.95 15.84
C ASP A 220 -18.34 -5.79 15.69
N THR A 221 -17.95 -5.44 14.46
CA THR A 221 -17.05 -4.30 14.22
C THR A 221 -17.81 -2.97 14.36
N PRO A 222 -17.10 -1.86 14.65
CA PRO A 222 -17.73 -0.54 14.76
C PRO A 222 -18.52 -0.14 13.50
N GLN A 223 -18.09 -0.58 12.31
CA GLN A 223 -18.72 -0.31 11.02
C GLN A 223 -19.65 -1.44 10.53
N GLY A 224 -19.68 -2.59 11.21
CA GLY A 224 -20.43 -3.76 10.77
C GLY A 224 -21.93 -3.59 10.70
N CYS A 225 -22.63 -4.51 10.04
CA CYS A 225 -24.09 -4.57 10.08
C CYS A 225 -24.55 -5.95 10.57
N GLU A 226 -25.37 -6.01 11.63
CA GLU A 226 -25.89 -7.27 12.16
C GLU A 226 -26.73 -8.05 11.13
N GLN A 227 -27.48 -7.32 10.30
CA GLN A 227 -28.31 -7.90 9.25
C GLN A 227 -27.48 -8.48 8.10
N PHE A 228 -26.26 -7.96 7.91
CA PHE A 228 -25.33 -8.34 6.87
C PHE A 228 -23.95 -8.57 7.48
N PRO A 229 -23.72 -9.74 8.12
CA PRO A 229 -22.48 -10.00 8.84
C PRO A 229 -21.22 -9.87 7.98
N HIS A 230 -21.31 -10.03 6.67
CA HIS A 230 -20.18 -9.92 5.75
C HIS A 230 -20.02 -8.53 5.13
N ALA A 231 -20.66 -7.51 5.70
CA ALA A 231 -20.65 -6.16 5.19
C ALA A 231 -20.32 -5.10 6.25
N THR A 232 -19.69 -4.02 5.81
CA THR A 232 -19.36 -2.84 6.63
C THR A 232 -19.83 -1.56 5.97
N TRP A 233 -20.20 -0.58 6.80
CA TRP A 233 -20.51 0.76 6.36
C TRP A 233 -19.24 1.52 6.04
N GLU A 234 -19.04 1.86 4.77
CA GLU A 234 -17.89 2.62 4.30
C GLU A 234 -18.32 3.99 3.77
N PRO A 235 -17.59 5.07 4.10
CA PRO A 235 -17.81 6.37 3.49
C PRO A 235 -17.38 6.33 2.02
N ASP A 236 -17.97 7.19 1.18
CA ASP A 236 -17.65 7.26 -0.25
C ASP A 236 -16.15 7.43 -0.51
N GLU A 237 -15.46 8.16 0.36
CA GLU A 237 -14.03 8.45 0.20
C GLU A 237 -13.11 7.24 0.35
N CYS A 238 -13.58 6.17 1.02
CA CYS A 238 -12.84 4.91 1.16
C CYS A 238 -13.05 3.96 -0.03
N LEU A 239 -13.94 4.32 -0.96
CA LEU A 239 -14.28 3.48 -2.08
C LEU A 239 -13.61 3.99 -3.37
N PRO A 240 -13.01 3.12 -4.18
CA PRO A 240 -12.38 3.52 -5.43
C PRO A 240 -13.42 4.05 -6.44
N ASP A 241 -13.06 4.99 -7.32
CA ASP A 241 -14.00 5.64 -8.23
C ASP A 241 -14.47 4.73 -9.38
N GLU A 242 -13.81 3.59 -9.60
CA GLU A 242 -14.28 2.53 -10.50
C GLU A 242 -15.63 1.93 -10.08
N LEU A 243 -16.03 2.07 -8.81
CA LEU A 243 -17.31 1.57 -8.31
C LEU A 243 -18.49 2.54 -8.57
N ASP A 244 -18.30 3.60 -9.38
CA ASP A 244 -19.35 4.60 -9.64
C ASP A 244 -20.64 4.01 -10.21
N ALA A 245 -20.56 3.03 -11.09
CA ALA A 245 -21.73 2.34 -11.60
C ALA A 245 -22.52 1.63 -10.47
N LEU A 246 -21.81 0.99 -9.53
CA LEU A 246 -22.43 0.37 -8.35
C LEU A 246 -23.04 1.41 -7.42
N ARG A 247 -22.37 2.56 -7.22
CA ARG A 247 -22.90 3.68 -6.43
C ARG A 247 -24.21 4.20 -7.00
N ILE A 248 -24.25 4.47 -8.31
CA ILE A 248 -25.46 4.93 -9.00
C ILE A 248 -26.58 3.88 -8.85
N SER A 249 -26.26 2.60 -8.99
CA SER A 249 -27.22 1.51 -8.79
C SER A 249 -27.78 1.47 -7.37
N ALA A 250 -26.93 1.59 -6.34
CA ALA A 250 -27.35 1.65 -4.94
C ALA A 250 -28.22 2.89 -4.66
N LYS A 251 -27.86 4.06 -5.21
CA LYS A 251 -28.67 5.30 -5.10
C LYS A 251 -30.04 5.15 -5.76
N LYS A 252 -30.13 4.47 -6.92
CA LYS A 252 -31.42 4.20 -7.59
C LYS A 252 -32.33 3.31 -6.73
N ARG A 253 -31.80 2.22 -6.17
CA ARG A 253 -32.56 1.34 -5.27
C ARG A 253 -33.05 2.07 -4.02
N TRP A 254 -32.19 2.87 -3.39
CA TRP A 254 -32.60 3.71 -2.26
C TRP A 254 -33.70 4.72 -2.66
N LEU A 255 -33.58 5.33 -3.84
CA LEU A 255 -34.54 6.32 -4.33
C LEU A 255 -35.91 5.72 -4.63
N GLU A 256 -35.96 4.52 -5.19
CA GLU A 256 -37.20 3.76 -5.39
C GLU A 256 -37.86 3.44 -4.05
N ALA A 257 -37.09 2.88 -3.12
CA ALA A 257 -37.50 2.61 -1.75
C ALA A 257 -38.04 3.85 -1.02
N GLN A 258 -37.35 4.98 -1.14
CA GLN A 258 -37.74 6.21 -0.48
C GLN A 258 -39.01 6.82 -1.08
N ARG A 259 -39.20 6.73 -2.40
CA ARG A 259 -40.44 7.15 -3.06
C ARG A 259 -41.65 6.33 -2.59
N GLU A 260 -41.48 5.04 -2.35
CA GLU A 260 -42.54 4.21 -1.79
C GLU A 260 -42.88 4.64 -0.36
N LYS A 261 -41.89 4.89 0.50
CA LYS A 261 -42.11 5.43 1.85
C LYS A 261 -42.83 6.77 1.84
N GLU A 262 -42.45 7.67 0.94
CA GLU A 262 -43.08 8.99 0.79
C GLU A 262 -44.53 8.88 0.29
N LYS A 263 -44.84 7.92 -0.59
CA LYS A 263 -46.22 7.65 -1.06
C LYS A 263 -47.12 7.08 0.03
N ASP A 264 -46.59 6.21 0.88
CA ASP A 264 -47.33 5.54 1.96
C ASP A 264 -47.60 6.44 3.18
N GLY A 265 -47.37 7.75 3.07
CA GLY A 265 -47.56 8.70 4.17
C GLY A 265 -46.57 8.48 5.31
N GLY A 266 -45.40 7.89 5.03
CA GLY A 266 -44.32 7.72 6.00
C GLY A 266 -44.53 6.63 7.04
N ASN A 267 -45.39 5.62 6.82
CA ASN A 267 -45.52 4.50 7.76
C ASN A 267 -44.33 3.53 7.62
N PRO A 268 -43.34 3.55 8.53
CA PRO A 268 -42.05 2.87 8.31
C PRO A 268 -42.15 1.35 8.46
N ARG A 269 -43.24 0.82 9.04
CA ARG A 269 -43.37 -0.61 9.37
C ARG A 269 -43.60 -1.53 8.17
N LYS A 270 -44.06 -1.03 7.02
CA LYS A 270 -44.28 -1.87 5.82
C LYS A 270 -42.99 -2.12 5.03
N PHE A 271 -42.04 -1.19 5.08
CA PHE A 271 -40.84 -1.18 4.22
C PHE A 271 -39.76 -2.18 4.63
N VAL A 272 -39.46 -2.33 5.93
CA VAL A 272 -38.41 -3.27 6.43
C VAL A 272 -38.70 -4.72 5.98
N ARG A 273 -39.95 -5.03 5.66
CA ARG A 273 -40.38 -6.36 5.24
C ARG A 273 -40.07 -6.65 3.77
N SER A 274 -40.15 -5.68 2.85
CA SER A 274 -39.93 -5.92 1.40
C SER A 274 -38.45 -6.10 1.04
N VAL A 275 -37.57 -5.21 1.52
CA VAL A 275 -36.11 -5.32 1.29
C VAL A 275 -35.55 -6.59 1.94
N GLY A 276 -36.03 -6.92 3.15
CA GLY A 276 -35.66 -8.15 3.84
C GLY A 276 -36.10 -9.42 3.09
N GLU A 277 -37.19 -9.38 2.31
CA GLU A 277 -37.65 -10.52 1.51
C GLU A 277 -36.81 -10.73 0.25
N GLU A 278 -36.43 -9.66 -0.44
CA GLU A 278 -35.55 -9.72 -1.63
C GLU A 278 -34.13 -10.19 -1.26
N VAL A 279 -33.56 -9.65 -0.17
CA VAL A 279 -32.28 -10.10 0.38
C VAL A 279 -32.33 -11.56 0.85
N LYS A 280 -33.44 -11.99 1.45
CA LYS A 280 -33.63 -13.40 1.84
C LYS A 280 -33.73 -14.32 0.62
N ALA A 281 -34.32 -13.87 -0.48
CA ALA A 281 -34.38 -14.65 -1.72
C ALA A 281 -32.97 -14.85 -2.32
N ASP A 282 -32.14 -13.82 -2.34
CA ASP A 282 -30.74 -13.91 -2.77
C ASP A 282 -29.89 -14.77 -1.81
N ARG A 283 -30.10 -14.64 -0.49
CA ARG A 283 -29.45 -15.50 0.51
C ARG A 283 -29.83 -16.96 0.33
N LYS A 284 -31.08 -17.27 -0.02
CA LYS A 284 -31.55 -18.64 -0.23
C LYS A 284 -30.84 -19.29 -1.43
N ARG A 285 -30.59 -18.54 -2.52
CA ARG A 285 -29.81 -19.01 -3.67
C ARG A 285 -28.37 -19.39 -3.28
N LEU A 286 -27.71 -18.56 -2.48
CA LEU A 286 -26.33 -18.80 -2.02
C LEU A 286 -26.20 -20.00 -1.05
N VAL A 287 -27.19 -20.23 -0.18
CA VAL A 287 -27.15 -21.34 0.79
C VAL A 287 -27.46 -22.69 0.14
N GLU A 288 -28.25 -22.72 -0.94
CA GLU A 288 -28.62 -23.95 -1.65
C GLU A 288 -27.48 -24.53 -2.52
N GLU A 289 -26.44 -23.76 -2.87
CA GLU A 289 -25.29 -24.24 -3.66
C GLU A 289 -24.18 -24.91 -2.82
N VAL A 290 -24.15 -24.70 -1.50
CA VAL A 290 -23.09 -25.17 -0.58
C VAL A 290 -23.37 -26.46 0.27
N PRO A 291 -24.55 -27.14 0.29
CA PRO A 291 -24.84 -28.20 1.28
C PRO A 291 -23.94 -29.44 1.24
N ALA A 292 -23.34 -29.78 0.09
CA ALA A 292 -22.56 -31.01 -0.06
C ALA A 292 -21.24 -31.00 0.74
N ALA A 293 -20.66 -29.83 1.00
CA ALA A 293 -19.38 -29.70 1.69
C ALA A 293 -19.47 -29.89 3.21
N ARG A 294 -20.63 -29.65 3.82
CA ARG A 294 -20.78 -29.59 5.29
C ARG A 294 -20.90 -30.96 5.97
N LYS A 295 -21.39 -31.99 5.30
CA LYS A 295 -21.58 -33.34 5.90
C LYS A 295 -20.29 -34.17 5.99
N LEU A 296 -19.30 -33.92 5.14
CA LEU A 296 -18.01 -34.63 5.15
C LEU A 296 -17.04 -34.12 6.24
N ALA A 297 -17.16 -32.85 6.65
CA ALA A 297 -16.23 -32.24 7.61
C ALA A 297 -16.39 -32.74 9.06
N LYS A 298 -17.58 -33.23 9.45
CA LYS A 298 -17.87 -33.57 10.86
C LYS A 298 -17.36 -34.97 11.28
N VAL A 299 -17.09 -35.86 10.32
CA VAL A 299 -16.68 -37.26 10.60
C VAL A 299 -15.16 -37.39 10.75
N TYR A 300 -14.37 -36.46 10.18
CA TYR A 300 -12.91 -36.58 10.11
C TYR A 300 -12.12 -35.73 11.12
N ASN A 301 -12.78 -34.90 11.93
CA ASN A 301 -12.11 -34.04 12.92
C ASN A 301 -11.58 -34.78 14.15
N LEU A 302 -12.01 -36.03 14.40
CA LEU A 302 -11.50 -36.81 15.53
C LEU A 302 -10.13 -37.46 15.29
N ASP A 303 -9.75 -37.69 14.02
CA ASP A 303 -8.51 -38.42 13.70
C ASP A 303 -7.26 -37.51 13.60
N LEU A 304 -7.41 -36.28 13.09
CA LEU A 304 -6.27 -35.34 13.01
C LEU A 304 -5.80 -34.88 14.41
N HIS A 305 -6.72 -34.78 15.37
CA HIS A 305 -6.45 -34.37 16.75
C HIS A 305 -5.59 -35.37 17.56
N ARG A 306 -5.56 -36.65 17.17
CA ARG A 306 -4.69 -37.64 17.80
C ARG A 306 -3.25 -37.59 17.28
N HIS A 307 -3.02 -37.09 16.07
CA HIS A 307 -1.73 -37.20 15.40
C HIS A 307 -0.74 -36.05 15.67
N MET A 308 -1.17 -34.96 16.30
CA MET A 308 -0.27 -33.85 16.69
C MET A 308 0.27 -33.93 18.13
N LYS A 309 -0.11 -34.94 18.92
CA LYS A 309 0.40 -35.09 20.29
C LYS A 309 1.76 -35.82 20.32
N HIS A 310 2.82 -35.01 20.39
CA HIS A 310 4.17 -35.21 20.93
C HIS A 310 4.61 -36.62 21.39
N GLY A 311 5.55 -37.23 20.65
CA GLY A 311 6.31 -38.43 21.07
C GLY A 311 7.57 -38.18 21.91
N LEU A 312 7.75 -36.98 22.47
CA LEU A 312 8.84 -36.67 23.42
C LEU A 312 8.31 -36.37 24.85
N ARG A 313 6.98 -36.33 25.03
CA ARG A 313 6.35 -36.01 26.33
C ARG A 313 5.98 -37.23 27.17
N GLU A 314 5.66 -38.38 26.58
CA GLU A 314 5.17 -39.53 27.35
C GLU A 314 6.27 -40.25 28.15
N ALA A 315 7.55 -40.10 27.79
CA ALA A 315 8.64 -40.77 28.49
C ALA A 315 9.27 -39.96 29.63
N LEU A 316 8.96 -38.65 29.79
CA LEU A 316 9.72 -37.77 30.68
C LEU A 316 8.92 -36.85 31.62
N HIS A 317 7.58 -36.95 31.71
CA HIS A 317 6.86 -36.20 32.75
C HIS A 317 5.76 -37.02 33.43
N THR A 318 5.96 -37.32 34.71
CA THR A 318 4.89 -37.25 35.71
C THR A 318 4.17 -35.92 35.48
N GLU A 319 2.85 -35.94 35.25
CA GLU A 319 2.06 -34.73 35.08
C GLU A 319 2.33 -33.79 36.27
N LEU A 320 2.96 -32.64 36.01
CA LEU A 320 3.14 -31.61 37.02
C LEU A 320 1.75 -31.17 37.47
N THR A 321 1.48 -31.31 38.76
CA THR A 321 0.20 -30.85 39.32
C THR A 321 0.07 -29.34 39.15
N GLU A 322 -1.15 -28.80 39.14
CA GLU A 322 -1.35 -27.34 39.12
C GLU A 322 -0.62 -26.63 40.27
N GLY A 323 -0.45 -27.31 41.42
CA GLY A 323 0.36 -26.83 42.53
C GLY A 323 1.85 -26.71 42.19
N ASP A 324 2.41 -27.67 41.46
CA ASP A 324 3.82 -27.64 41.04
C ASP A 324 4.06 -26.55 39.99
N LYS A 325 3.12 -26.38 39.05
CA LYS A 325 3.16 -25.28 38.07
C LYS A 325 3.18 -23.92 38.76
N HIS A 326 2.32 -23.73 39.77
CA HIS A 326 2.27 -22.48 40.53
C HIS A 326 3.55 -22.23 41.36
N ARG A 327 4.15 -23.28 41.95
CA ARG A 327 5.43 -23.18 42.68
C ARG A 327 6.60 -22.85 41.77
N ILE A 328 6.62 -23.40 40.56
CA ILE A 328 7.64 -23.08 39.55
C ILE A 328 7.47 -21.62 39.11
N GLN A 329 6.25 -21.18 38.80
CA GLN A 329 5.94 -19.80 38.39
C GLN A 329 6.31 -18.73 39.43
N THR A 330 6.22 -19.06 40.71
CA THR A 330 6.58 -18.14 41.81
C THR A 330 8.08 -18.06 42.05
N GLY A 331 8.86 -19.06 41.65
CA GLY A 331 10.33 -19.09 41.79
C GLY A 331 11.12 -18.53 40.62
N TRP A 332 10.48 -18.13 39.51
CA TRP A 332 11.17 -17.61 38.33
C TRP A 332 11.66 -16.16 38.53
N PRO A 333 12.93 -15.85 38.23
CA PRO A 333 13.47 -14.49 38.30
C PRO A 333 12.75 -13.54 37.35
N LYS A 334 12.07 -12.52 37.88
CA LYS A 334 11.36 -11.47 37.12
C LYS A 334 12.20 -10.24 36.89
N ARG A 335 13.34 -10.14 37.60
CA ARG A 335 14.28 -9.03 37.56
C ARG A 335 15.70 -9.57 37.48
N GLN A 336 16.62 -8.78 36.94
CA GLN A 336 18.04 -9.16 36.84
C GLN A 336 18.66 -9.50 38.19
N SER A 337 18.24 -8.80 39.25
CA SER A 337 18.70 -9.03 40.63
C SER A 337 18.25 -10.35 41.25
N GLU A 338 17.24 -11.01 40.66
CA GLU A 338 16.70 -12.29 41.16
C GLU A 338 17.44 -13.49 40.54
N TYR A 339 18.31 -13.26 39.55
CA TYR A 339 19.20 -14.31 39.03
C TYR A 339 20.31 -14.63 40.05
N PRO A 340 20.75 -15.89 40.15
CA PRO A 340 21.90 -16.24 40.96
C PRO A 340 23.14 -15.44 40.54
N PRO A 341 24.05 -15.12 41.47
CA PRO A 341 25.29 -14.43 41.15
C PRO A 341 26.03 -15.13 39.99
N SER A 342 26.49 -14.35 39.00
CA SER A 342 27.15 -14.82 37.75
C SER A 342 26.24 -15.28 36.61
N PHE A 343 24.91 -15.27 36.80
CA PHE A 343 23.95 -15.52 35.73
C PHE A 343 23.17 -14.24 35.39
N GLY A 344 22.74 -14.10 34.14
CA GLY A 344 21.95 -12.97 33.67
C GLY A 344 20.84 -13.42 32.71
N PRO A 345 19.87 -12.54 32.42
CA PRO A 345 18.85 -12.83 31.42
C PRO A 345 19.49 -13.10 30.04
N ALA A 346 18.84 -13.92 29.22
CA ALA A 346 19.23 -14.06 27.82
C ALA A 346 19.08 -12.71 27.08
N MET A 347 20.04 -12.35 26.24
CA MET A 347 20.00 -11.14 25.41
C MET A 347 20.01 -11.50 23.92
N PRO A 348 19.03 -11.07 23.10
CA PRO A 348 17.64 -10.69 23.41
C PRO A 348 16.65 -11.89 23.35
N PRO A 349 15.48 -11.83 24.03
CA PRO A 349 14.86 -10.68 24.70
C PRO A 349 15.01 -10.67 26.25
N GLY A 350 15.22 -9.48 26.83
CA GLY A 350 15.24 -9.25 28.29
C GLY A 350 13.86 -8.92 28.89
N PHE A 351 13.80 -8.57 30.18
CA PHE A 351 12.55 -8.32 30.92
C PHE A 351 11.76 -7.15 30.33
N CYS A 352 10.59 -7.43 29.75
CA CYS A 352 9.76 -6.36 29.23
C CYS A 352 9.11 -5.54 30.37
N TRP A 353 8.58 -6.20 31.42
CA TRP A 353 7.84 -5.60 32.55
C TRP A 353 7.84 -6.55 33.78
N ASP A 354 7.61 -6.05 35.00
CA ASP A 354 7.49 -6.87 36.25
C ASP A 354 6.37 -7.94 36.20
N SER A 355 5.38 -7.72 35.33
CA SER A 355 4.29 -8.65 35.05
C SER A 355 4.47 -9.46 33.76
N CYS A 356 5.59 -9.27 33.03
CA CYS A 356 5.84 -9.97 31.77
C CYS A 356 6.12 -11.45 32.01
N ARG A 357 5.43 -12.30 31.25
CA ARG A 357 5.64 -13.76 31.22
C ARG A 357 6.41 -14.21 29.98
N CYS A 358 7.02 -13.27 29.26
CA CYS A 358 7.73 -13.48 28.01
C CYS A 358 8.94 -14.42 28.11
N MET A 359 9.58 -14.50 29.29
CA MET A 359 10.73 -15.38 29.58
C MET A 359 10.31 -16.73 30.18
N GLU A 360 9.00 -17.01 30.25
CA GLU A 360 8.45 -18.30 30.65
C GLU A 360 8.57 -19.27 29.46
N ASP A 361 9.82 -19.64 29.09
CA ASP A 361 10.15 -20.55 27.97
C ASP A 361 9.47 -21.93 28.08
N TRP A 362 8.85 -22.21 29.23
CA TRP A 362 7.87 -23.27 29.42
C TRP A 362 6.46 -22.73 29.19
N HIS A 363 6.15 -22.40 27.94
CA HIS A 363 4.79 -22.58 27.49
C HIS A 363 4.47 -24.09 27.47
N THR A 364 4.23 -24.68 28.65
CA THR A 364 2.99 -25.45 28.82
C THR A 364 1.84 -24.45 28.72
N GLY A 365 1.67 -23.82 27.55
CA GLY A 365 0.51 -22.99 27.27
C GLY A 365 -0.71 -23.85 27.64
N PRO A 366 -1.59 -23.38 28.53
CA PRO A 366 -2.76 -24.15 28.93
C PRO A 366 -3.67 -24.32 27.72
N GLN A 367 -3.41 -25.34 26.89
CA GLN A 367 -3.92 -25.42 25.53
C GLN A 367 -3.56 -24.13 24.76
N THR A 368 -2.67 -24.25 23.79
CA THR A 368 -2.74 -23.43 22.58
C THR A 368 -4.20 -23.04 22.33
N ASP A 369 -4.44 -21.76 22.04
CA ASP A 369 -5.73 -21.11 21.78
C ASP A 369 -6.56 -21.77 20.63
N GLU A 370 -6.32 -23.04 20.30
CA GLU A 370 -7.01 -23.98 19.41
C GLU A 370 -8.53 -24.02 19.57
N GLY A 371 -9.07 -23.57 20.72
CA GLY A 371 -10.52 -23.45 20.93
C GLY A 371 -11.15 -22.16 20.38
N LYS A 372 -10.36 -21.22 19.83
CA LYS A 372 -10.91 -19.98 19.26
C LYS A 372 -11.67 -20.30 17.98
N SER A 373 -12.95 -19.93 17.93
CA SER A 373 -13.84 -20.20 16.80
C SER A 373 -13.36 -19.65 15.45
N TRP A 374 -12.53 -18.59 15.43
CA TRP A 374 -11.90 -18.07 14.21
C TRP A 374 -10.71 -18.92 13.71
N LEU A 375 -10.20 -19.85 14.54
CA LEU A 375 -9.26 -20.88 14.14
C LEU A 375 -9.94 -22.13 13.57
N ASP A 376 -11.25 -22.33 13.73
CA ASP A 376 -12.00 -23.42 13.08
C ASP A 376 -12.58 -22.92 11.74
N HIS A 377 -11.78 -22.98 10.66
CA HIS A 377 -12.19 -22.45 9.35
C HIS A 377 -11.99 -23.47 8.22
N VAL A 378 -13.06 -24.21 7.91
CA VAL A 378 -13.08 -25.33 6.93
C VAL A 378 -12.34 -25.05 5.62
N LEU A 379 -12.60 -23.91 4.97
CA LEU A 379 -11.95 -23.59 3.69
C LEU A 379 -10.49 -23.17 3.84
N ARG A 380 -10.13 -22.45 4.92
CA ARG A 380 -8.75 -22.10 5.23
C ARG A 380 -7.97 -23.37 5.51
N ASP A 381 -8.55 -24.31 6.23
CA ASP A 381 -7.94 -25.59 6.55
C ASP A 381 -7.83 -26.48 5.30
N GLN A 382 -8.80 -26.42 4.37
CA GLN A 382 -8.69 -27.05 3.05
C GLN A 382 -7.58 -26.43 2.20
N LYS A 383 -7.49 -25.09 2.14
CA LYS A 383 -6.41 -24.39 1.43
C LYS A 383 -5.05 -24.66 2.06
N LEU A 384 -4.98 -24.66 3.39
CA LEU A 384 -3.78 -25.00 4.14
C LEU A 384 -3.37 -26.45 3.88
N LYS A 385 -4.32 -27.39 3.88
CA LYS A 385 -4.06 -28.79 3.50
C LYS A 385 -3.58 -28.91 2.07
N ALA A 386 -4.25 -28.25 1.12
CA ALA A 386 -3.84 -28.26 -0.29
C ALA A 386 -2.43 -27.65 -0.46
N ALA A 387 -2.13 -26.57 0.26
CA ALA A 387 -0.81 -25.94 0.28
C ALA A 387 0.24 -26.88 0.90
N ILE A 388 -0.05 -27.54 2.02
CA ILE A 388 0.84 -28.49 2.67
C ILE A 388 1.07 -29.72 1.77
N GLU A 389 0.03 -30.28 1.15
CA GLU A 389 0.16 -31.40 0.21
C GLU A 389 0.93 -30.99 -1.07
N SER A 390 0.68 -29.79 -1.58
CA SER A 390 1.45 -29.22 -2.70
C SER A 390 2.91 -28.94 -2.31
N PHE A 391 3.17 -28.62 -1.05
CA PHE A 391 4.53 -28.42 -0.53
C PHE A 391 5.26 -29.77 -0.32
N LYS A 392 4.54 -30.81 0.10
CA LYS A 392 5.06 -32.19 0.24
C LYS A 392 5.54 -32.79 -1.08
N THR A 393 4.95 -32.38 -2.20
CA THR A 393 5.34 -32.88 -3.53
C THR A 393 6.55 -32.16 -4.11
N GLN A 394 7.08 -31.13 -3.43
CA GLN A 394 8.24 -30.38 -3.91
C GLN A 394 9.51 -31.23 -3.83
N GLN A 395 10.30 -31.22 -4.91
CA GLN A 395 11.50 -32.05 -5.05
C GLN A 395 12.64 -31.69 -4.09
N PHE A 396 12.61 -30.51 -3.49
CA PHE A 396 13.61 -30.02 -2.53
C PHE A 396 13.30 -30.41 -1.07
N LEU A 397 12.22 -31.16 -0.84
CA LEU A 397 11.72 -31.46 0.49
C LEU A 397 11.73 -32.98 0.76
N GLN A 398 12.30 -33.38 1.89
CA GLN A 398 12.20 -34.76 2.38
C GLN A 398 11.23 -34.82 3.57
N VAL A 399 10.15 -35.59 3.43
CA VAL A 399 9.22 -35.87 4.53
C VAL A 399 9.79 -37.02 5.38
N ARG A 400 10.26 -36.71 6.59
CA ARG A 400 10.73 -37.69 7.57
C ARG A 400 9.62 -38.07 8.56
N GLY A 401 9.79 -39.20 9.25
CA GLY A 401 8.85 -39.64 10.28
C GLY A 401 7.54 -40.22 9.74
N LYS A 402 7.50 -40.72 8.49
CA LYS A 402 6.32 -41.42 7.94
C LYS A 402 5.93 -42.65 8.77
N VAL A 403 6.90 -43.35 9.36
CA VAL A 403 6.66 -44.55 10.20
C VAL A 403 6.20 -44.16 11.61
N THR A 404 6.72 -43.04 12.14
CA THR A 404 6.36 -42.54 13.48
C THR A 404 5.12 -41.65 13.47
N ASN A 405 4.52 -41.40 12.29
CA ASN A 405 3.47 -40.40 12.05
C ASN A 405 3.83 -38.97 12.49
N GLN A 406 5.12 -38.65 12.60
CA GLN A 406 5.59 -37.34 13.08
C GLN A 406 5.92 -36.34 11.96
N GLY A 407 5.81 -36.75 10.69
CA GLY A 407 5.69 -35.87 9.51
C GLY A 407 6.58 -34.61 9.47
N TYR A 408 7.89 -34.73 9.69
CA TYR A 408 8.81 -33.58 9.64
C TYR A 408 9.18 -33.22 8.21
N PHE A 409 9.13 -31.93 7.88
CA PHE A 409 9.69 -31.42 6.63
C PHE A 409 11.16 -31.06 6.84
N GLN A 410 12.05 -31.85 6.22
CA GLN A 410 13.47 -31.53 6.18
C GLN A 410 13.81 -31.01 4.77
N PRO A 411 14.43 -29.82 4.63
CA PRO A 411 15.00 -29.44 3.35
C PRO A 411 16.08 -30.45 2.97
N LEU A 412 16.06 -30.95 1.74
CA LEU A 412 17.15 -31.79 1.23
C LEU A 412 18.42 -30.95 1.23
N THR A 413 19.28 -31.12 2.25
CA THR A 413 20.52 -30.36 2.47
C THR A 413 21.58 -30.58 1.38
N VAL A 414 21.29 -31.44 0.41
CA VAL A 414 22.09 -31.61 -0.78
C VAL A 414 21.12 -31.58 -1.96
N ALA A 415 20.80 -30.38 -2.45
CA ALA A 415 20.43 -30.29 -3.85
C ALA A 415 21.57 -30.99 -4.62
N PRO A 416 21.30 -32.01 -5.45
CA PRO A 416 22.34 -32.58 -6.30
C PRO A 416 23.05 -31.40 -6.97
N ARG A 417 24.39 -31.35 -6.92
CA ARG A 417 25.20 -30.26 -7.50
C ARG A 417 24.56 -29.89 -8.83
N ASP A 418 23.87 -28.76 -8.86
CA ASP A 418 23.21 -28.33 -10.07
C ASP A 418 24.36 -28.13 -11.07
N PRO A 419 24.45 -28.90 -12.16
CA PRO A 419 25.51 -28.72 -13.14
C PRO A 419 25.53 -27.25 -13.64
N ARG A 420 24.40 -26.55 -13.56
CA ARG A 420 24.25 -25.13 -13.89
C ARG A 420 24.75 -24.18 -12.81
N GLN A 421 24.99 -24.65 -11.59
CA GLN A 421 25.63 -23.85 -10.54
C GLN A 421 27.06 -23.47 -10.96
N GLU A 422 27.78 -24.40 -11.60
CA GLU A 422 29.10 -24.10 -12.14
C GLU A 422 29.02 -23.10 -13.31
N GLU A 423 28.06 -23.30 -14.23
CA GLU A 423 27.84 -22.36 -15.34
C GLU A 423 27.47 -20.95 -14.85
N ARG A 424 26.59 -20.86 -13.84
CA ARG A 424 26.21 -19.61 -13.17
C ARG A 424 27.43 -18.96 -12.52
N ARG A 425 28.25 -19.75 -11.82
CA ARG A 425 29.48 -19.27 -11.18
C ARG A 425 30.46 -18.71 -12.22
N LEU A 426 30.62 -19.39 -13.36
CA LEU A 426 31.48 -18.93 -14.45
C LEU A 426 30.96 -17.61 -15.07
N CYS A 427 29.65 -17.49 -15.34
CA CYS A 427 29.04 -16.25 -15.83
C CYS A 427 29.20 -15.09 -14.84
N GLN A 428 29.02 -15.36 -13.54
CA GLN A 428 29.26 -14.37 -12.48
C GLN A 428 30.73 -13.94 -12.41
N GLN A 429 31.67 -14.88 -12.61
CA GLN A 429 33.10 -14.56 -12.66
C GLN A 429 33.45 -13.67 -13.84
N VAL A 430 32.85 -13.88 -15.02
CA VAL A 430 33.02 -12.98 -16.18
C VAL A 430 32.50 -11.59 -15.82
N ALA A 431 31.27 -11.47 -15.29
CA ALA A 431 30.69 -10.18 -14.92
C ALA A 431 31.55 -9.42 -13.90
N LYS A 432 32.02 -10.09 -12.83
CA LYS A 432 32.92 -9.49 -11.82
C LYS A 432 34.26 -9.07 -12.41
N MET A 433 34.83 -9.86 -13.33
CA MET A 433 36.09 -9.52 -13.99
C MET A 433 35.93 -8.27 -14.87
N VAL A 434 34.84 -8.19 -15.62
CA VAL A 434 34.52 -7.02 -16.46
C VAL A 434 34.33 -5.78 -15.59
N GLN A 435 33.55 -5.88 -14.51
CA GLN A 435 33.33 -4.77 -13.57
C GLN A 435 34.64 -4.26 -12.97
N LYS A 436 35.51 -5.16 -12.50
CA LYS A 436 36.84 -4.79 -11.97
C LYS A 436 37.73 -4.13 -13.00
N ALA A 437 37.72 -4.61 -14.24
CA ALA A 437 38.49 -4.01 -15.32
C ALA A 437 37.95 -2.61 -15.69
N MET A 438 36.63 -2.44 -15.69
CA MET A 438 36.00 -1.14 -15.92
C MET A 438 36.32 -0.15 -14.82
N ASP A 439 36.24 -0.56 -13.55
CA ASP A 439 36.62 0.26 -12.39
C ASP A 439 38.09 0.71 -12.48
N ALA A 440 39.00 -0.23 -12.74
CA ALA A 440 40.42 0.07 -12.92
C ALA A 440 40.71 0.98 -14.12
N ALA A 441 39.90 0.92 -15.18
CA ALA A 441 40.05 1.77 -16.37
C ALA A 441 39.63 3.23 -16.13
N VAL A 442 38.78 3.49 -15.13
CA VAL A 442 38.17 4.81 -14.90
C VAL A 442 38.55 5.42 -13.56
N ASN A 443 39.46 4.81 -12.81
CA ASN A 443 39.93 5.32 -11.53
C ASN A 443 41.47 5.55 -11.54
N PRO A 444 41.95 6.76 -11.87
CA PRO A 444 41.18 7.95 -12.23
C PRO A 444 40.80 8.01 -13.74
N LEU A 445 39.66 8.61 -14.04
CA LEU A 445 39.07 8.80 -15.36
C LEU A 445 39.88 9.86 -16.12
N PRO A 446 40.48 9.55 -17.28
CA PRO A 446 41.22 10.53 -18.05
C PRO A 446 40.32 11.69 -18.50
N LEU A 447 40.72 12.93 -18.23
CA LEU A 447 39.91 14.10 -18.62
C LEU A 447 39.63 14.13 -20.12
N ALA A 448 40.65 13.83 -20.93
CA ALA A 448 40.50 13.77 -22.39
C ALA A 448 39.47 12.73 -22.85
N ALA A 449 39.34 11.60 -22.13
CA ALA A 449 38.33 10.59 -22.41
C ALA A 449 36.93 11.01 -21.91
N ALA A 450 36.87 11.72 -20.79
CA ALA A 450 35.60 12.25 -20.26
C ALA A 450 34.97 13.28 -21.20
N THR A 451 35.79 14.10 -21.87
CA THR A 451 35.35 15.18 -22.76
C THR A 451 35.31 14.81 -24.24
N ASP A 452 35.60 13.54 -24.58
CA ASP A 452 35.56 13.06 -25.96
C ASP A 452 34.16 13.29 -26.56
N GLU A 453 34.08 13.59 -27.86
CA GLU A 453 32.79 13.78 -28.51
C GLU A 453 31.92 12.53 -28.43
N ASP A 454 32.57 11.35 -28.48
CA ASP A 454 31.98 10.02 -28.38
C ASP A 454 31.75 9.56 -26.93
N ALA A 455 32.09 10.38 -25.94
CA ALA A 455 31.93 10.07 -24.51
C ALA A 455 30.47 10.10 -24.02
N GLY A 456 29.51 10.39 -24.90
CA GLY A 456 28.08 10.55 -24.54
C GLY A 456 27.52 9.46 -23.64
N ASP A 457 27.96 8.20 -23.81
CA ASP A 457 27.47 7.06 -23.02
C ASP A 457 28.42 6.64 -21.88
N LEU A 458 29.47 7.42 -21.59
CA LEU A 458 30.49 7.06 -20.62
C LEU A 458 29.87 6.88 -19.23
N LEU A 459 29.14 7.88 -18.73
CA LEU A 459 28.47 7.80 -17.43
C LEU A 459 27.41 6.69 -17.41
N GLN A 460 26.67 6.51 -18.50
CA GLN A 460 25.70 5.42 -18.60
C GLN A 460 26.36 4.03 -18.49
N SER A 461 27.64 3.91 -18.84
CA SER A 461 28.44 2.68 -18.67
C SER A 461 28.98 2.51 -17.26
N LEU A 462 29.16 3.59 -16.50
CA LEU A 462 29.62 3.54 -15.10
C LEU A 462 28.53 3.15 -14.10
N GLY A 463 27.26 3.20 -14.48
CA GLY A 463 26.14 2.84 -13.60
C GLY A 463 26.25 1.44 -12.97
N ILE A 464 27.00 0.54 -13.61
CA ILE A 464 27.23 -0.84 -13.17
C ILE A 464 28.32 -1.01 -12.09
N LEU A 465 29.13 0.02 -11.79
CA LEU A 465 30.35 -0.15 -10.99
C LEU A 465 30.11 -0.41 -9.49
N GLU A 466 28.97 0.00 -8.92
CA GLU A 466 28.66 -0.22 -7.49
C GLU A 466 27.53 -1.26 -7.25
N ASP A 467 27.43 -2.30 -8.09
CA ASP A 467 26.29 -3.25 -8.04
C ASP A 467 26.30 -4.25 -6.86
N GLU A 468 27.33 -4.28 -5.99
CA GLU A 468 27.59 -5.46 -5.13
C GLU A 468 27.15 -5.36 -3.66
N GLU A 469 27.11 -4.20 -3.00
CA GLU A 469 27.03 -4.18 -1.52
C GLU A 469 25.68 -3.74 -0.90
N GLU A 470 24.89 -2.88 -1.53
CA GLU A 470 23.71 -2.27 -0.87
C GLU A 470 22.34 -2.72 -1.40
N ARG A 471 22.28 -3.61 -2.40
CA ARG A 471 20.98 -4.07 -2.92
C ARG A 471 20.22 -4.90 -1.90
N SER A 472 18.95 -4.55 -1.71
CA SER A 472 18.00 -5.35 -0.94
C SER A 472 17.88 -6.76 -1.52
N GLU A 473 17.51 -7.77 -0.72
CA GLU A 473 17.29 -9.14 -1.22
C GLU A 473 16.29 -9.18 -2.38
N ILE A 474 15.32 -8.26 -2.39
CA ILE A 474 14.32 -8.11 -3.45
C ILE A 474 14.94 -7.60 -4.75
N GLU A 475 15.88 -6.63 -4.71
CA GLU A 475 16.59 -6.13 -5.89
C GLU A 475 17.63 -7.14 -6.43
N LYS A 476 18.11 -8.05 -5.58
CA LYS A 476 18.89 -9.21 -6.01
C LYS A 476 18.05 -10.20 -6.81
N GLU A 477 16.73 -10.24 -6.57
CA GLU A 477 15.78 -11.13 -7.22
C GLU A 477 15.12 -10.53 -8.47
N THR A 478 14.85 -9.21 -8.51
CA THR A 478 14.17 -8.53 -9.65
C THR A 478 15.11 -8.17 -10.81
N GLY A 479 16.43 -8.35 -10.66
CA GLY A 479 17.27 -8.90 -11.73
C GLY A 479 17.69 -8.00 -12.90
N GLY A 480 17.68 -6.67 -12.77
CA GLY A 480 18.21 -5.75 -13.80
C GLY A 480 19.39 -4.89 -13.29
N PRO A 481 20.34 -4.48 -14.15
CA PRO A 481 21.24 -3.36 -13.83
C PRO A 481 20.42 -2.09 -13.61
N PHE A 482 20.89 -1.19 -12.77
CA PHE A 482 20.30 0.14 -12.68
C PHE A 482 20.65 0.95 -13.94
N GLU A 483 19.63 1.33 -14.72
CA GLU A 483 19.79 2.21 -15.88
C GLU A 483 19.34 3.64 -15.53
N PRO A 484 20.26 4.61 -15.45
CA PRO A 484 19.90 6.00 -15.19
C PRO A 484 19.13 6.59 -16.37
N ILE A 485 18.09 7.37 -16.05
CA ILE A 485 17.30 8.15 -17.01
C ILE A 485 17.83 9.58 -17.11
N ALA A 486 18.36 10.11 -16.01
CA ALA A 486 18.98 11.43 -15.97
C ALA A 486 20.22 11.47 -15.08
N PHE A 487 21.06 12.48 -15.33
CA PHE A 487 22.30 12.73 -14.62
C PHE A 487 22.28 14.14 -14.03
N GLN A 488 22.80 14.28 -12.81
CA GLN A 488 22.88 15.58 -12.15
C GLN A 488 24.24 15.74 -11.50
N LYS A 489 25.03 16.73 -11.94
CA LYS A 489 26.24 17.14 -11.24
C LYS A 489 25.85 17.73 -9.89
N VAL A 490 26.35 17.12 -8.81
CA VAL A 490 26.12 17.57 -7.42
C VAL A 490 27.21 18.53 -6.99
N CYS A 491 28.46 18.14 -7.20
CA CYS A 491 29.63 18.98 -6.93
C CYS A 491 30.81 18.57 -7.81
N GLY A 492 31.81 19.45 -7.88
CA GLY A 492 32.98 19.31 -8.75
C GLY A 492 33.31 20.66 -9.40
N PRO A 493 34.40 20.76 -10.17
CA PRO A 493 34.86 22.04 -10.72
C PRO A 493 33.79 22.71 -11.60
N ASP A 494 33.53 24.00 -11.41
CA ASP A 494 32.44 24.73 -12.09
C ASP A 494 32.56 24.73 -13.62
N TRP A 495 33.79 24.67 -14.12
CA TRP A 495 34.10 24.58 -15.54
C TRP A 495 33.78 23.20 -16.15
N MET A 496 33.39 22.20 -15.35
CA MET A 496 32.88 20.91 -15.83
C MET A 496 31.36 20.87 -15.73
N GLN A 497 30.72 20.41 -16.80
CA GLN A 497 29.27 20.24 -16.88
C GLN A 497 28.93 18.80 -17.23
N VAL A 498 27.78 18.33 -16.76
CA VAL A 498 27.22 17.03 -17.11
C VAL A 498 25.88 17.30 -17.77
N ASP A 499 25.72 16.84 -19.02
CA ASP A 499 24.44 16.92 -19.71
C ASP A 499 23.42 16.00 -19.02
N ALA A 500 22.25 16.56 -18.69
CA ALA A 500 21.30 15.86 -17.83
C ALA A 500 20.68 14.62 -18.49
N CYS A 501 20.57 14.59 -19.82
CA CYS A 501 19.92 13.49 -20.54
C CYS A 501 20.91 12.42 -20.99
N SER A 502 22.06 12.83 -21.55
CA SER A 502 23.07 11.90 -22.06
C SER A 502 24.07 11.47 -21.00
N GLY A 503 24.35 12.32 -20.00
CA GLY A 503 25.47 12.12 -19.10
C GLY A 503 26.82 12.50 -19.72
N LYS A 504 26.83 13.16 -20.88
CA LYS A 504 28.06 13.67 -21.50
C LYS A 504 28.73 14.68 -20.58
N ILE A 505 30.02 14.46 -20.29
CA ILE A 505 30.83 15.43 -19.55
C ILE A 505 31.43 16.41 -20.57
N SER A 506 31.26 17.71 -20.31
CA SER A 506 31.82 18.78 -21.14
C SER A 506 32.55 19.81 -20.28
N THR A 507 33.41 20.59 -20.92
CA THR A 507 34.17 21.65 -20.26
C THR A 507 33.86 23.02 -20.87
N ILE A 508 33.78 24.03 -20.00
CA ILE A 508 33.64 25.43 -20.41
C ILE A 508 35.03 25.94 -20.78
N ALA A 509 35.35 25.98 -22.08
CA ALA A 509 36.70 26.28 -22.59
C ALA A 509 37.33 27.58 -22.02
N SER A 510 36.52 28.60 -21.72
CA SER A 510 37.00 29.87 -21.15
C SER A 510 37.40 29.78 -19.67
N GLN A 511 36.94 28.74 -18.97
CA GLN A 511 37.15 28.53 -17.55
C GLN A 511 38.04 27.32 -17.25
N THR A 512 38.31 26.46 -18.23
CA THR A 512 39.21 25.32 -18.09
C THR A 512 40.64 25.81 -17.76
N PRO A 513 41.26 25.32 -16.68
CA PRO A 513 42.64 25.65 -16.36
C PRO A 513 43.58 25.27 -17.51
N ARG A 514 44.47 26.20 -17.91
CA ARG A 514 45.50 25.92 -18.93
C ARG A 514 46.56 24.93 -18.47
N ALA A 515 46.74 24.80 -17.17
CA ALA A 515 47.64 23.85 -16.53
C ALA A 515 46.98 23.34 -15.24
N PHE A 516 47.02 22.03 -15.02
CA PHE A 516 46.51 21.39 -13.82
C PHE A 516 47.66 21.26 -12.81
N LYS A 517 47.44 21.70 -11.56
CA LYS A 517 48.40 21.54 -10.46
C LYS A 517 48.09 20.34 -9.56
N VAL A 518 47.05 19.58 -9.91
CA VAL A 518 46.50 18.47 -9.13
C VAL A 518 46.49 17.23 -9.99
N GLU A 519 46.87 16.10 -9.39
CA GLU A 519 46.89 14.81 -10.09
C GLU A 519 45.48 14.29 -10.37
N THR A 520 44.52 14.59 -9.48
CA THR A 520 43.12 14.20 -9.60
C THR A 520 42.17 15.32 -9.20
N LEU A 521 41.02 15.35 -9.86
CA LEU A 521 39.87 16.21 -9.57
C LEU A 521 38.70 15.32 -9.14
N SER A 522 37.93 15.73 -8.14
CA SER A 522 36.74 15.00 -7.72
C SER A 522 35.47 15.65 -8.27
N MET A 523 34.57 14.84 -8.82
CA MET A 523 33.23 15.24 -9.27
C MET A 523 32.21 14.23 -8.78
N HIS A 524 31.12 14.70 -8.16
CA HIS A 524 30.01 13.84 -7.75
C HIS A 524 28.85 14.01 -8.72
N VAL A 525 28.34 12.90 -9.23
CA VAL A 525 27.20 12.86 -10.15
C VAL A 525 26.14 11.94 -9.60
N ASP A 526 24.92 12.45 -9.51
CA ASP A 526 23.75 11.65 -9.20
C ASP A 526 23.16 11.08 -10.49
N PHE A 527 22.83 9.80 -10.41
CA PHE A 527 22.21 8.99 -11.42
C PHE A 527 20.77 8.79 -10.98
N LEU A 528 19.82 9.27 -11.76
CA LEU A 528 18.40 9.34 -11.41
C LEU A 528 17.63 8.29 -12.23
N GLY A 529 16.92 7.39 -11.55
CA GLY A 529 16.01 6.42 -12.17
C GLY A 529 14.60 6.97 -12.42
N ALA A 530 13.69 6.10 -12.90
CA ALA A 530 12.28 6.46 -13.13
C ALA A 530 11.52 6.82 -11.85
N VAL A 531 11.95 6.26 -10.72
CA VAL A 531 11.36 6.49 -9.40
C VAL A 531 12.34 7.36 -8.62
N GLU A 532 11.84 8.39 -7.94
CA GLU A 532 12.68 9.34 -7.18
C GLU A 532 13.53 8.65 -6.08
N GLN A 533 13.07 7.49 -5.60
CA GLN A 533 13.80 6.64 -4.66
C GLN A 533 15.02 5.92 -5.29
N HIS A 534 15.08 5.80 -6.62
CA HIS A 534 16.20 5.19 -7.33
C HIS A 534 17.24 6.26 -7.72
N ARG A 535 17.87 6.85 -6.69
CA ARG A 535 18.96 7.81 -6.84
C ARG A 535 20.27 7.17 -6.40
N LYS A 536 21.28 7.19 -7.28
CA LYS A 536 22.62 6.66 -6.99
C LYS A 536 23.67 7.76 -7.19
N ARG A 537 24.57 7.95 -6.22
CA ARG A 537 25.62 8.97 -6.30
C ARG A 537 26.96 8.32 -6.57
N ILE A 538 27.62 8.72 -7.66
CA ILE A 538 28.97 8.24 -8.01
C ILE A 538 29.99 9.37 -7.79
N ALA A 539 31.09 9.05 -7.12
CA ALA A 539 32.24 9.93 -6.97
C ALA A 539 33.30 9.61 -8.04
N LEU A 540 33.43 10.48 -9.04
CA LEU A 540 34.38 10.35 -10.13
C LEU A 540 35.70 11.04 -9.75
N GLN A 541 36.80 10.29 -9.86
CA GLN A 541 38.15 10.84 -9.79
C GLN A 541 38.64 11.06 -11.22
N ILE A 542 38.86 12.31 -11.62
CA ILE A 542 39.25 12.68 -12.98
C ILE A 542 40.75 13.04 -12.98
N GLY A 543 41.53 12.35 -13.81
CA GLY A 543 42.97 12.57 -13.97
C GLY A 543 43.26 13.43 -15.21
N PRO A 544 43.62 14.71 -15.08
CA PRO A 544 43.83 15.59 -16.24
C PRO A 544 45.01 15.19 -17.13
N GLU A 545 46.05 14.60 -16.53
CA GLU A 545 47.28 14.19 -17.21
C GLU A 545 47.31 12.71 -17.59
N LYS A 546 46.23 11.96 -17.32
CA LYS A 546 46.16 10.55 -17.71
C LYS A 546 45.97 10.41 -19.21
N THR A 547 46.56 9.37 -19.78
CA THR A 547 46.37 9.03 -21.19
C THR A 547 44.89 8.76 -21.47
N PRO A 548 44.32 9.20 -22.61
CA PRO A 548 42.90 8.99 -22.93
C PRO A 548 42.49 7.52 -22.95
N VAL A 549 43.44 6.63 -23.25
CA VAL A 549 43.26 5.18 -23.28
C VAL A 549 44.29 4.55 -22.34
N PRO A 550 43.88 3.86 -21.26
CA PRO A 550 44.81 3.19 -20.36
C PRO A 550 45.62 2.08 -21.07
N ASP A 551 46.92 2.01 -20.82
CA ASP A 551 47.84 1.04 -21.47
C ASP A 551 47.50 -0.42 -21.15
N ASN A 552 46.79 -0.67 -20.04
CA ASN A 552 46.42 -2.01 -19.59
C ASN A 552 45.15 -2.56 -20.26
N LEU A 553 44.41 -1.74 -21.04
CA LEU A 553 43.17 -2.20 -21.67
C LEU A 553 43.33 -3.45 -22.55
N PRO A 554 44.39 -3.61 -23.38
CA PRO A 554 44.59 -4.84 -24.16
C PRO A 554 44.73 -6.08 -23.27
N ALA A 555 45.48 -5.97 -22.17
CA ALA A 555 45.71 -7.07 -21.24
C ALA A 555 44.41 -7.48 -20.53
N TRP A 556 43.63 -6.52 -20.04
CA TRP A 556 42.32 -6.80 -19.41
C TRP A 556 41.33 -7.40 -20.42
N THR A 557 41.31 -6.86 -21.65
CA THR A 557 40.42 -7.37 -22.70
C THR A 557 40.77 -8.80 -23.09
N GLY A 558 42.06 -9.13 -23.17
CA GLY A 558 42.54 -10.50 -23.39
C GLY A 558 42.10 -11.45 -22.27
N GLN A 559 42.25 -11.06 -21.00
CA GLN A 559 41.82 -11.86 -19.85
C GLN A 559 40.29 -12.09 -19.85
N ILE A 560 39.51 -11.05 -20.15
CA ILE A 560 38.04 -11.15 -20.28
C ILE A 560 37.67 -12.09 -21.42
N MET A 561 38.29 -11.96 -22.59
CA MET A 561 38.07 -12.83 -23.75
C MET A 561 38.38 -14.30 -23.42
N ASP A 562 39.51 -14.58 -22.77
CA ASP A 562 39.87 -15.95 -22.37
C ASP A 562 38.84 -16.52 -21.39
N LYS A 563 38.34 -15.71 -20.45
CA LYS A 563 37.30 -16.13 -19.50
C LYS A 563 35.94 -16.34 -20.16
N VAL A 564 35.57 -15.49 -21.13
CA VAL A 564 34.35 -15.62 -21.95
C VAL A 564 34.39 -16.91 -22.76
N ARG A 565 35.52 -17.24 -23.38
CA ARG A 565 35.70 -18.50 -24.13
C ARG A 565 35.58 -19.74 -23.25
N ALA A 566 35.97 -19.63 -21.99
CA ALA A 566 35.79 -20.70 -21.00
C ALA A 566 34.34 -20.80 -20.45
N THR A 567 33.41 -19.95 -20.90
CA THR A 567 32.04 -19.86 -20.36
C THR A 567 30.99 -20.08 -21.47
N PRO A 568 30.51 -21.33 -21.68
CA PRO A 568 29.68 -21.70 -22.84
C PRO A 568 28.40 -20.88 -23.01
N LEU A 569 27.76 -20.46 -21.92
CA LEU A 569 26.48 -19.73 -21.98
C LEU A 569 26.58 -18.31 -22.56
N VAL A 570 27.76 -17.69 -22.51
CA VAL A 570 27.95 -16.28 -22.89
C VAL A 570 28.90 -16.12 -24.07
N ILE A 571 29.62 -17.17 -24.48
CA ILE A 571 30.68 -17.10 -25.48
C ILE A 571 30.24 -16.39 -26.76
N PHE A 572 29.14 -16.83 -27.38
CA PHE A 572 28.68 -16.31 -28.67
C PHE A 572 28.31 -14.82 -28.63
N PRO A 573 27.42 -14.35 -27.72
CA PRO A 573 27.09 -12.92 -27.64
C PRO A 573 28.26 -12.07 -27.16
N ALA A 574 29.01 -12.49 -26.13
CA ALA A 574 30.08 -11.69 -25.55
C ALA A 574 31.30 -11.58 -26.46
N GLU A 575 31.70 -12.65 -27.16
CA GLU A 575 32.82 -12.61 -28.11
C GLU A 575 32.52 -11.67 -29.28
N GLY A 576 31.27 -11.65 -29.76
CA GLY A 576 30.82 -10.72 -30.80
C GLY A 576 31.00 -9.26 -30.38
N PHE A 577 30.66 -8.91 -29.14
CA PHE A 577 30.89 -7.57 -28.60
C PHE A 577 32.38 -7.25 -28.46
N ILE A 578 33.17 -8.14 -27.87
CA ILE A 578 34.60 -7.87 -27.63
C ILE A 578 35.37 -7.69 -28.95
N LYS A 579 35.02 -8.42 -30.01
CA LYS A 579 35.63 -8.27 -31.34
C LYS A 579 35.47 -6.89 -31.97
N GLN A 580 34.50 -6.09 -31.50
CA GLN A 580 34.32 -4.70 -31.95
C GLN A 580 35.45 -3.78 -31.49
N VAL A 581 36.15 -4.12 -30.41
CA VAL A 581 37.24 -3.31 -29.82
C VAL A 581 38.58 -4.05 -29.77
N TYR A 582 38.59 -5.37 -29.97
CA TYR A 582 39.77 -6.21 -29.79
C TYR A 582 39.94 -7.20 -30.93
N ASP A 583 41.14 -7.25 -31.50
CA ASP A 583 41.53 -8.24 -32.49
C ASP A 583 42.06 -9.49 -31.78
N THR A 584 41.32 -10.58 -31.96
CA THR A 584 41.63 -11.86 -31.32
C THR A 584 42.87 -12.55 -31.87
N GLU A 585 43.30 -12.23 -33.10
CA GLU A 585 44.48 -12.82 -33.74
C GLU A 585 45.75 -12.13 -33.26
N THR A 586 45.76 -10.80 -33.31
CA THR A 586 46.93 -10.01 -32.88
C THR A 586 46.98 -9.78 -31.36
N ARG A 587 45.91 -10.14 -30.63
CA ARG A 587 45.72 -9.88 -29.20
C ARG A 587 45.91 -8.41 -28.83
N ALA A 588 45.46 -7.52 -29.70
CA ALA A 588 45.60 -6.09 -29.57
C ALA A 588 44.24 -5.38 -29.69
N LEU A 589 44.12 -4.20 -29.10
CA LEU A 589 42.97 -3.33 -29.36
C LEU A 589 43.04 -2.78 -30.78
N HIS A 590 41.88 -2.53 -31.39
CA HIS A 590 41.84 -1.82 -32.67
C HIS A 590 42.41 -0.41 -32.50
N LYS A 591 43.14 0.08 -33.52
CA LYS A 591 43.90 1.35 -33.45
C LYS A 591 43.09 2.60 -33.10
N LYS A 592 41.76 2.56 -33.20
CA LYS A 592 40.85 3.71 -33.02
C LYS A 592 39.88 3.54 -31.84
N VAL A 593 40.16 2.64 -30.90
CA VAL A 593 39.26 2.41 -29.76
C VAL A 593 39.45 3.51 -28.72
N THR A 594 38.40 4.29 -28.50
CA THR A 594 38.32 5.23 -27.37
C THR A 594 37.94 4.49 -26.09
N LEU A 595 38.24 5.07 -24.92
CA LEU A 595 37.82 4.51 -23.64
C LEU A 595 36.29 4.37 -23.54
N ALA A 596 35.54 5.35 -24.07
CA ALA A 596 34.08 5.30 -24.11
C ALA A 596 33.55 4.11 -24.94
N ALA A 597 34.13 3.88 -26.13
CA ALA A 597 33.78 2.72 -26.95
C ALA A 597 34.08 1.40 -26.22
N TRP A 598 35.25 1.31 -25.57
CA TRP A 598 35.62 0.14 -24.78
C TRP A 598 34.66 -0.11 -23.60
N LEU A 599 34.33 0.93 -22.81
CA LEU A 599 33.39 0.84 -21.68
C LEU A 599 32.00 0.41 -22.15
N ARG A 600 31.51 0.94 -23.28
CA ARG A 600 30.22 0.54 -23.87
C ARG A 600 30.21 -0.94 -24.22
N THR A 601 31.26 -1.42 -24.88
CA THR A 601 31.42 -2.85 -25.20
C THR A 601 31.47 -3.71 -23.93
N MET A 602 32.25 -3.30 -22.93
CA MET A 602 32.37 -4.04 -21.67
C MET A 602 31.07 -4.04 -20.87
N LYS A 603 30.30 -2.94 -20.88
CA LYS A 603 28.93 -2.91 -20.34
C LYS A 603 28.07 -4.01 -20.97
N GLN A 604 28.06 -4.13 -22.30
CA GLN A 604 27.28 -5.18 -22.98
C GLN A 604 27.71 -6.60 -22.57
N VAL A 605 29.02 -6.85 -22.46
CA VAL A 605 29.55 -8.13 -21.98
C VAL A 605 29.11 -8.42 -20.54
N TYR A 606 29.16 -7.40 -19.67
CA TYR A 606 28.68 -7.50 -18.28
C TYR A 606 27.18 -7.85 -18.23
N LEU A 607 26.35 -7.13 -19.00
CA LEU A 607 24.90 -7.33 -19.04
C LEU A 607 24.52 -8.73 -19.50
N VAL A 608 25.13 -9.20 -20.59
CA VAL A 608 24.92 -10.56 -21.09
C VAL A 608 25.34 -11.60 -20.06
N SER A 609 26.48 -11.39 -19.39
CA SER A 609 26.99 -12.31 -18.39
C SER A 609 26.09 -12.39 -17.14
N ARG A 610 25.55 -11.25 -16.70
CA ARG A 610 24.58 -11.18 -15.60
C ARG A 610 23.26 -11.82 -15.98
N ALA A 611 22.74 -11.50 -17.16
CA ALA A 611 21.50 -12.08 -17.68
C ALA A 611 21.61 -13.60 -17.82
N ALA A 612 22.73 -14.11 -18.33
CA ALA A 612 22.99 -15.56 -18.40
C ALA A 612 23.06 -16.21 -17.02
N ALA A 613 23.72 -15.55 -16.04
CA ALA A 613 23.78 -16.04 -14.66
C ALA A 613 22.39 -16.12 -13.99
N CYS A 614 21.50 -15.16 -14.26
CA CYS A 614 20.12 -15.18 -13.76
C CYS A 614 19.24 -16.20 -14.50
N ASN A 615 19.33 -16.25 -15.84
CA ASN A 615 18.57 -17.21 -16.64
C ASN A 615 18.93 -18.67 -16.35
N ALA A 616 20.20 -18.94 -16.04
CA ALA A 616 20.62 -20.27 -15.59
C ALA A 616 19.86 -20.73 -14.32
N ALA A 617 19.43 -19.79 -13.47
CA ALA A 617 18.65 -20.08 -12.27
C ALA A 617 17.14 -20.31 -12.54
N LEU A 618 16.60 -19.75 -13.63
CA LEU A 618 15.15 -19.77 -13.90
C LEU A 618 14.67 -20.91 -14.81
N ARG A 619 15.57 -21.60 -15.53
CA ARG A 619 15.15 -22.66 -16.46
C ARG A 619 14.65 -23.89 -15.68
N PRO A 620 13.39 -24.35 -15.87
CA PRO A 620 12.90 -25.56 -15.23
C PRO A 620 13.78 -26.77 -15.59
N GLN A 621 13.92 -27.70 -14.65
CA GLN A 621 14.52 -29.01 -14.94
C GLN A 621 13.52 -29.77 -15.82
N GLY A 622 13.81 -29.85 -17.12
CA GLY A 622 13.08 -30.68 -18.06
C GLY A 622 13.49 -32.14 -17.96
#